data_AF-A0A3D0LBC6-F1
#
_entry.id   AF-A0A3D0LBC6-F1
#
_cell.length_a   1.000
_cell.length_b   1.000
_cell.length_c   1.000
_cell.angle_alpha   90.00
_cell.angle_beta   90.00
_cell.angle_gamma   90.00
#
_symmetry.space_group_name_H-M   'P 1'
#
loop_
_entity.id
_entity.type
_entity.pdbx_description
1 polymer ?
#
loop_
_entity_poly.entity_id
_entity_poly.type
_entity_poly.pdbx_seq_one_letter_code
_entity_poly.pdbx_strand_id
1 'polypeptide(L)'
;MEVREKPAFRDVGIFGPHLFLSKLNKPRISAILFRMTNQTLCELMLLLLLAISCARVIFTRPAQMDPLATVPLVTFVFSILNVLAFGLSVTSGVVMLLAFFVTIWNVRALLRFSANLVVDHYGVLFTLVSLLNLLLAAACIVLLVLYRPVKIDREKKYAVKMETTEYTGGFDHGFVEYEKPFEPKTLFVRHYYSTDAAFVSSSSAAAKTVVFIPGECSTLDYYEPFFVKLAHDGFNVYAGEFFGKEAGWFDSILDFKPLRRAALSRVKNNDAERYAEVVKNKSAHFARQYEALLLVLNLDPDGLIAVVGDGLQNDAYGKISNTESSGVDVFFDFSQVRQYKTPGYGPIDATCPLLAKLLGFERDGTFYMASHLANSVEIVMNNAGAKKTASEED
;
A
#
# COMPACT_ATOMS: atom_id res chain seq x y z
N MET A 1 -4.17 70.42 33.16
CA MET A 1 -4.90 70.18 31.91
C MET A 1 -4.11 69.16 31.11
N GLU A 2 -4.18 67.90 31.53
CA GLU A 2 -5.08 66.88 30.97
C GLU A 2 -4.79 66.57 29.50
N VAL A 3 -3.79 65.72 29.30
CA VAL A 3 -3.67 64.92 28.08
C VAL A 3 -4.67 63.77 28.24
N ARG A 4 -5.78 63.88 27.54
CA ARG A 4 -6.91 62.95 27.60
C ARG A 4 -6.55 61.68 26.81
N GLU A 5 -6.35 60.58 27.53
CA GLU A 5 -6.29 59.23 26.96
C GLU A 5 -7.59 58.92 26.18
N LYS A 6 -7.45 58.33 25.00
CA LYS A 6 -8.56 57.63 24.31
C LYS A 6 -8.30 56.13 24.37
N PRO A 7 -9.33 55.32 24.69
CA PRO A 7 -9.18 53.92 25.04
C PRO A 7 -9.11 52.99 23.83
N ALA A 8 -8.51 51.83 24.08
CA ALA A 8 -8.38 50.67 23.22
C ALA A 8 -9.65 50.33 22.43
N PHE A 9 -9.50 50.18 21.11
CA PHE A 9 -10.45 49.44 20.31
C PHE A 9 -10.06 47.96 20.33
N ARG A 10 -11.03 47.16 20.81
CA ARG A 10 -11.02 45.71 20.94
C ARG A 10 -10.55 45.00 19.66
N ASP A 11 -9.60 44.09 19.83
CA ASP A 11 -9.33 42.99 18.90
C ASP A 11 -10.59 42.11 18.77
N VAL A 12 -11.22 42.18 17.61
CA VAL A 12 -12.16 41.16 17.12
C VAL A 12 -11.38 40.29 16.14
N GLY A 13 -11.29 39.00 16.47
CA GLY A 13 -10.38 38.06 15.85
C GLY A 13 -10.53 37.90 14.33
N ILE A 14 -9.39 37.70 13.69
CA ILE A 14 -9.29 37.04 12.39
C ILE A 14 -8.14 36.02 12.52
N PHE A 15 -8.51 34.73 12.47
CA PHE A 15 -7.60 33.59 12.41
C PHE A 15 -6.62 33.75 11.23
N GLY A 16 -5.40 34.18 11.52
CA GLY A 16 -4.32 34.26 10.54
C GLY A 16 -3.55 32.93 10.39
N PRO A 17 -3.12 32.56 9.18
CA PRO A 17 -2.35 31.33 8.91
C PRO A 17 -0.94 31.30 9.54
N HIS A 18 -0.53 32.37 10.23
CA HIS A 18 0.78 32.48 10.88
C HIS A 18 0.95 31.57 12.12
N LEU A 19 -0.13 31.04 12.70
CA LEU A 19 -0.03 30.14 13.85
C LEU A 19 0.28 28.69 13.47
N PHE A 20 0.07 28.28 12.21
CA PHE A 20 0.33 26.91 11.76
C PHE A 20 1.78 26.71 11.30
N LEU A 21 2.38 27.75 10.70
CA LEU A 21 3.74 27.71 10.19
C LEU A 21 4.82 27.89 11.27
N SER A 22 4.52 28.57 12.38
CA SER A 22 5.47 28.78 13.50
C SER A 22 5.65 27.58 14.42
N LYS A 23 4.79 26.55 14.34
CA LYS A 23 4.92 25.29 15.12
C LYS A 23 5.69 24.18 14.37
N LEU A 24 6.11 24.42 13.13
CA LEU A 24 6.83 23.46 12.30
C LEU A 24 8.35 23.57 12.54
N ASN A 25 8.82 22.97 13.63
CA ASN A 25 10.25 22.85 13.91
C ASN A 25 10.93 21.99 12.81
N LYS A 26 12.01 22.45 12.18
CA LYS A 26 12.76 21.72 11.12
C LYS A 26 13.02 20.21 11.42
N PRO A 27 13.41 19.79 12.63
CA PRO A 27 13.58 18.35 12.93
C PRO A 27 12.27 17.55 12.88
N ARG A 28 11.10 18.18 13.09
CA ARG A 28 9.80 17.51 12.96
C ARG A 28 9.43 17.24 11.51
N ILE A 29 9.77 18.13 10.58
CA ILE A 29 9.49 17.92 9.15
C ILE A 29 10.34 16.78 8.60
N SER A 30 11.63 16.74 8.94
CA SER A 30 12.49 15.64 8.47
C SER A 30 12.05 14.29 9.07
N ALA A 31 11.62 14.26 10.33
CA ALA A 31 11.07 13.06 10.96
C ALA A 31 9.72 12.62 10.35
N ILE A 32 8.89 13.57 9.90
CA ILE A 32 7.62 13.26 9.21
C ILE A 32 7.90 12.67 7.82
N LEU A 33 8.80 13.27 7.05
CA LEU A 33 9.19 12.79 5.71
C LEU A 33 9.88 11.42 5.78
N PHE A 34 10.77 11.20 6.75
CA PHE A 34 11.48 9.93 6.91
C PHE A 34 10.57 8.76 7.27
N ARG A 35 9.38 9.04 7.84
CA ARG A 35 8.36 8.05 8.20
C ARG A 35 7.32 7.79 7.10
N MET A 36 7.46 8.38 5.92
CA MET A 36 6.55 8.14 4.78
C MET A 36 7.02 6.96 3.92
N THR A 37 6.08 6.28 3.30
CA THR A 37 6.38 5.25 2.28
C THR A 37 6.91 5.91 1.01
N ASN A 38 7.64 5.15 0.18
CA ASN A 38 8.21 5.65 -1.06
C ASN A 38 7.14 6.18 -2.02
N GLN A 39 5.98 5.51 -2.09
CA GLN A 39 4.83 5.95 -2.86
C GLN A 39 4.31 7.32 -2.39
N THR A 40 4.12 7.51 -1.08
CA THR A 40 3.64 8.78 -0.52
C THR A 40 4.63 9.94 -0.75
N LEU A 41 5.94 9.66 -0.69
CA LEU A 41 6.97 10.65 -1.02
C LEU A 41 6.93 11.05 -2.50
N CYS A 42 6.74 10.07 -3.40
CA CYS A 42 6.57 10.31 -4.82
C CYS A 42 5.34 11.19 -5.08
N GLU A 43 4.18 10.83 -4.52
CA GLU A 43 2.94 11.61 -4.63
C GLU A 43 3.09 13.05 -4.11
N LEU A 44 3.80 13.25 -2.99
CA LEU A 44 4.09 14.58 -2.46
C LEU A 44 4.97 15.40 -3.41
N MET A 45 5.99 14.77 -4.01
CA MET A 45 6.85 15.41 -5.00
C MET A 45 6.04 15.82 -6.24
N LEU A 46 5.19 14.94 -6.75
CA LEU A 46 4.31 15.23 -7.90
C LEU A 46 3.37 16.40 -7.60
N LEU A 47 2.74 16.41 -6.43
CA LEU A 47 1.88 17.51 -6.00
C LEU A 47 2.62 18.85 -5.87
N LEU A 48 3.87 18.82 -5.40
CA LEU A 48 4.72 20.00 -5.30
C LEU A 48 5.10 20.54 -6.69
N LEU A 49 5.42 19.65 -7.64
CA LEU A 49 5.67 20.03 -9.04
C LEU A 49 4.42 20.66 -9.69
N LEU A 50 3.24 20.09 -9.45
CA LEU A 50 1.97 20.67 -9.92
C LEU A 50 1.72 22.04 -9.27
N ALA A 51 1.97 22.19 -7.98
CA ALA A 51 1.79 23.46 -7.28
C ALA A 51 2.72 24.55 -7.84
N ILE A 52 4.00 24.24 -8.08
CA ILE A 52 4.96 25.17 -8.71
C ILE A 52 4.46 25.56 -10.11
N SER A 53 4.05 24.58 -10.92
CA SER A 53 3.54 24.83 -12.27
C SER A 53 2.27 25.68 -12.28
N CYS A 54 1.38 25.50 -11.31
CA CYS A 54 0.14 26.28 -11.21
C CYS A 54 0.40 27.70 -10.68
N ALA A 55 1.33 27.86 -9.74
CA ALA A 55 1.71 29.15 -9.18
C ALA A 55 2.50 30.02 -10.17
N ARG A 56 3.05 29.43 -11.23
CA ARG A 56 3.77 30.12 -12.30
C ARG A 56 3.10 31.40 -12.82
N VAL A 57 1.78 31.43 -12.93
CA VAL A 57 1.03 32.60 -13.45
C VAL A 57 1.29 33.87 -12.61
N ILE A 58 1.69 33.70 -11.35
CA ILE A 58 2.01 34.78 -10.41
C ILE A 58 3.43 35.32 -10.64
N PHE A 59 4.36 34.47 -11.12
CA PHE A 59 5.80 34.78 -11.15
C PHE A 59 6.38 35.02 -12.54
N THR A 60 5.66 34.64 -13.60
CA THR A 60 6.20 34.72 -14.98
C THR A 60 6.26 36.16 -15.43
N ARG A 61 7.45 36.61 -15.84
CA ARG A 61 7.65 37.93 -16.41
C ARG A 61 7.16 37.96 -17.86
N PRO A 62 6.58 39.07 -18.32
CA PRO A 62 6.22 39.22 -19.72
C PRO A 62 7.46 39.12 -20.61
N ALA A 63 7.24 38.70 -21.85
CA ALA A 63 8.27 38.62 -22.90
C ALA A 63 9.39 37.57 -22.65
N GLN A 64 9.11 36.49 -21.92
CA GLN A 64 10.04 35.37 -21.75
C GLN A 64 9.46 34.03 -22.23
N MET A 65 10.35 33.09 -22.58
CA MET A 65 9.97 31.69 -22.79
C MET A 65 9.57 31.04 -21.46
N ASP A 66 8.61 30.13 -21.53
CA ASP A 66 8.00 29.50 -20.36
C ASP A 66 8.34 27.99 -20.28
N PRO A 67 9.52 27.62 -19.73
CA PRO A 67 9.94 26.23 -19.62
C PRO A 67 9.12 25.43 -18.62
N LEU A 68 8.51 26.11 -17.64
CA LEU A 68 7.64 25.48 -16.64
C LEU A 68 6.37 24.89 -17.27
N ALA A 69 6.09 25.16 -18.55
CA ALA A 69 4.96 24.58 -19.29
C ALA A 69 5.11 23.08 -19.54
N THR A 70 6.33 22.56 -19.43
CA THR A 70 6.64 21.13 -19.57
C THR A 70 6.35 20.33 -18.29
N VAL A 71 6.38 20.99 -17.13
CA VAL A 71 6.27 20.35 -15.81
C VAL A 71 4.96 19.55 -15.65
N PRO A 72 3.77 20.04 -16.06
CA PRO A 72 2.54 19.25 -15.99
C PRO A 72 2.62 17.92 -16.72
N LEU A 73 3.11 17.93 -17.96
CA LEU A 73 3.22 16.71 -18.77
C LEU A 73 4.18 15.70 -18.14
N VAL A 74 5.36 16.17 -17.70
CA VAL A 74 6.35 15.33 -17.01
C VAL A 74 5.75 14.75 -15.72
N THR A 75 5.03 15.58 -14.95
CA THR A 75 4.37 15.15 -13.72
C THR A 75 3.27 14.12 -13.98
N PHE A 76 2.51 14.27 -15.06
CA PHE A 76 1.51 13.29 -15.47
C PHE A 76 2.15 11.95 -15.86
N VAL A 77 3.22 11.96 -16.64
CA VAL A 77 3.97 10.74 -16.98
C VAL A 77 4.50 10.05 -15.72
N PHE A 78 5.13 10.80 -14.79
CA PHE A 78 5.59 10.21 -13.53
C PHE A 78 4.44 9.72 -12.64
N SER A 79 3.26 10.34 -12.69
CA SER A 79 2.09 9.84 -11.96
C SER A 79 1.60 8.49 -12.48
N ILE A 80 1.67 8.25 -13.80
CA ILE A 80 1.38 6.94 -14.41
C ILE A 80 2.42 5.92 -13.95
N LEU A 81 3.71 6.26 -14.03
CA LEU A 81 4.79 5.38 -13.57
C LEU A 81 4.67 5.03 -12.08
N ASN A 82 4.23 5.99 -11.24
CA ASN A 82 3.97 5.75 -9.83
C ASN A 82 2.84 4.72 -9.61
N VAL A 83 1.76 4.81 -10.37
CA VAL A 83 0.68 3.81 -10.35
C VAL A 83 1.18 2.45 -10.84
N LEU A 84 1.99 2.41 -11.90
CA LEU A 84 2.56 1.14 -12.40
C LEU A 84 3.50 0.48 -11.39
N ALA A 85 4.26 1.27 -10.63
CA ALA A 85 5.24 0.77 -9.66
C ALA A 85 4.60 0.29 -8.34
N PHE A 86 3.67 1.07 -7.77
CA PHE A 86 3.12 0.83 -6.42
C PHE A 86 1.64 0.41 -6.42
N GLY A 87 1.00 0.43 -7.59
CA GLY A 87 -0.42 0.15 -7.76
C GLY A 87 -1.33 1.35 -7.54
N LEU A 88 -2.58 1.19 -7.97
CA LEU A 88 -3.62 2.21 -7.88
C LEU A 88 -4.20 2.25 -6.47
N SER A 89 -3.88 3.30 -5.74
CA SER A 89 -4.50 3.70 -4.48
C SER A 89 -5.43 4.90 -4.68
N VAL A 90 -6.21 5.23 -3.66
CA VAL A 90 -7.08 6.42 -3.69
C VAL A 90 -6.24 7.69 -3.88
N THR A 91 -5.10 7.83 -3.17
CA THR A 91 -4.24 9.02 -3.27
C THR A 91 -3.56 9.11 -4.63
N SER A 92 -2.93 8.03 -5.09
CA SER A 92 -2.28 8.01 -6.41
C SER A 92 -3.28 8.27 -7.55
N GLY A 93 -4.51 7.76 -7.44
CA GLY A 93 -5.58 8.02 -8.41
C GLY A 93 -5.97 9.51 -8.47
N VAL A 94 -6.17 10.14 -7.31
CA VAL A 94 -6.48 11.58 -7.24
C VAL A 94 -5.34 12.44 -7.78
N VAL A 95 -4.08 12.11 -7.43
CA VAL A 95 -2.89 12.82 -7.94
C VAL A 95 -2.77 12.68 -9.46
N MET A 96 -2.96 11.47 -9.99
CA MET A 96 -2.91 11.20 -11.43
C MET A 96 -4.03 11.96 -12.18
N LEU A 97 -5.25 11.98 -11.65
CA LEU A 97 -6.35 12.76 -12.22
C LEU A 97 -6.04 14.25 -12.22
N LEU A 98 -5.56 14.80 -11.10
CA LEU A 98 -5.17 16.21 -11.03
C LEU A 98 -4.05 16.53 -12.03
N ALA A 99 -3.03 15.69 -12.13
CA ALA A 99 -1.93 15.86 -13.09
C ALA A 99 -2.45 15.83 -14.54
N PHE A 100 -3.39 14.94 -14.86
CA PHE A 100 -4.05 14.89 -16.16
C PHE A 100 -4.80 16.18 -16.48
N PHE A 101 -5.64 16.66 -15.55
CA PHE A 101 -6.40 17.91 -15.74
C PHE A 101 -5.47 19.12 -15.92
N VAL A 102 -4.43 19.25 -15.09
CA VAL A 102 -3.44 20.34 -15.21
C VAL A 102 -2.70 20.24 -16.55
N THR A 103 -2.39 19.03 -17.02
CA THR A 103 -1.74 18.82 -18.32
C THR A 103 -2.61 19.30 -19.46
N ILE A 104 -3.88 18.89 -19.52
CA ILE A 104 -4.83 19.33 -20.56
C ILE A 104 -4.89 20.86 -20.62
N TRP A 105 -5.00 21.50 -19.45
CA TRP A 105 -5.13 22.95 -19.38
C TRP A 105 -3.84 23.68 -19.83
N ASN A 106 -2.69 23.03 -19.70
CA ASN A 106 -1.39 23.56 -20.08
C ASN A 106 -0.95 23.20 -21.51
N VAL A 107 -1.73 22.42 -22.27
CA VAL A 107 -1.35 22.02 -23.65
C VAL A 107 -1.02 23.22 -24.54
N ARG A 108 -1.79 24.31 -24.45
CA ARG A 108 -1.51 25.52 -25.25
C ARG A 108 -0.20 26.20 -24.86
N ALA A 109 0.15 26.20 -23.57
CA ALA A 109 1.41 26.76 -23.08
C ALA A 109 2.58 25.86 -23.50
N LEU A 110 2.40 24.55 -23.43
CA LEU A 110 3.38 23.56 -23.88
C LEU A 110 3.68 23.69 -25.37
N LEU A 111 2.65 23.79 -26.23
CA LEU A 111 2.83 23.96 -27.67
C LEU A 111 3.55 25.26 -28.02
N ARG A 112 3.27 26.36 -27.30
CA ARG A 112 4.00 27.62 -27.47
C ARG A 112 5.46 27.49 -27.10
N PHE A 113 5.76 26.83 -25.98
CA PHE A 113 7.14 26.55 -25.58
C PHE A 113 7.87 25.71 -26.63
N SER A 114 7.24 24.64 -27.14
CA SER A 114 7.80 23.79 -28.20
C SER A 114 8.04 24.54 -29.51
N ALA A 115 7.23 25.56 -29.80
CA ALA A 115 7.39 26.43 -30.96
C ALA A 115 8.38 27.59 -30.73
N ASN A 116 9.06 27.64 -29.57
CA ASN A 116 9.93 28.74 -29.14
C ASN A 116 9.24 30.11 -29.14
N LEU A 117 7.94 30.14 -28.84
CA LEU A 117 7.14 31.36 -28.75
C LEU A 117 7.19 31.96 -27.35
N VAL A 118 7.27 33.28 -27.31
CA VAL A 118 7.32 34.08 -26.08
C VAL A 118 5.90 34.32 -25.53
N VAL A 119 5.77 34.36 -24.20
CA VAL A 119 4.49 34.64 -23.53
C VAL A 119 4.35 36.15 -23.29
N ASP A 120 3.34 36.75 -23.92
CA ASP A 120 2.98 38.16 -23.65
C ASP A 120 2.18 38.27 -22.35
N HIS A 121 1.02 37.62 -22.27
CA HIS A 121 0.14 37.63 -21.10
C HIS A 121 -0.66 36.33 -20.99
N TYR A 122 -0.95 35.89 -19.76
CA TYR A 122 -1.93 34.82 -19.54
C TYR A 122 -3.35 35.39 -19.53
N GLY A 123 -4.27 34.70 -20.20
CA GLY A 123 -5.69 35.07 -20.18
C GLY A 123 -6.30 34.86 -18.80
N VAL A 124 -7.30 35.68 -18.44
CA VAL A 124 -7.99 35.64 -17.14
C VAL A 124 -8.49 34.24 -16.78
N LEU A 125 -9.11 33.54 -17.75
CA LEU A 125 -9.61 32.17 -17.54
C LEU A 125 -8.48 31.20 -17.18
N PHE A 126 -7.32 31.33 -17.82
CA PHE A 126 -6.16 30.50 -17.52
C PHE A 126 -5.68 30.74 -16.09
N THR A 127 -5.58 32.01 -15.68
CA THR A 127 -5.22 32.41 -14.32
C THR A 127 -6.16 31.83 -13.28
N LEU A 128 -7.48 31.95 -13.48
CA LEU A 128 -8.48 31.43 -12.54
C LEU A 128 -8.37 29.90 -12.37
N VAL A 129 -8.23 29.17 -13.47
CA VAL A 129 -8.08 27.70 -13.42
C VAL A 129 -6.75 27.29 -12.80
N SER A 130 -5.66 28.01 -13.07
CA SER A 130 -4.37 27.79 -12.41
C SER A 130 -4.45 28.01 -10.89
N LEU A 131 -5.16 29.05 -10.43
CA LEU A 131 -5.38 29.30 -9.01
C LEU A 131 -6.23 28.20 -8.36
N LEU A 132 -7.29 27.74 -9.04
CA LEU A 132 -8.10 26.61 -8.55
C LEU A 132 -7.27 25.34 -8.42
N ASN A 133 -6.48 25.00 -9.44
CA ASN A 133 -5.60 23.82 -9.42
C ASN A 133 -4.51 23.92 -8.34
N LEU A 134 -4.02 25.13 -8.06
CA LEU A 134 -3.09 25.37 -6.95
C LEU A 134 -3.73 25.06 -5.59
N LEU A 135 -4.97 25.52 -5.38
CA LEU A 135 -5.72 25.23 -4.16
C LEU A 135 -6.02 23.73 -4.02
N LEU A 136 -6.40 23.07 -5.12
CA LEU A 136 -6.61 21.61 -5.16
C LEU A 136 -5.32 20.85 -4.84
N ALA A 137 -4.18 21.25 -5.42
CA ALA A 137 -2.88 20.65 -5.11
C ALA A 137 -2.51 20.83 -3.63
N ALA A 138 -2.70 22.03 -3.07
CA ALA A 138 -2.46 22.30 -1.65
C ALA A 138 -3.37 21.45 -0.75
N ALA A 139 -4.66 21.33 -1.08
CA ALA A 139 -5.59 20.48 -0.35
C ALA A 139 -5.17 19.00 -0.42
N CYS A 140 -4.73 18.51 -1.58
CA CYS A 140 -4.21 17.15 -1.73
C CYS A 140 -2.95 16.92 -0.89
N ILE A 141 -2.03 17.90 -0.82
CA ILE A 141 -0.84 17.82 0.05
C ILE A 141 -1.26 17.67 1.52
N VAL A 142 -2.21 18.48 1.98
CA VAL A 142 -2.72 18.40 3.36
C VAL A 142 -3.35 17.04 3.62
N LEU A 143 -4.23 16.57 2.74
CA LEU A 143 -4.88 15.25 2.87
C LEU A 143 -3.84 14.12 2.89
N LEU A 144 -2.85 14.16 2.00
CA LEU A 144 -1.80 13.16 1.93
C LEU A 144 -0.96 13.13 3.21
N VAL A 145 -0.63 14.29 3.80
CA VAL A 145 0.10 14.35 5.07
C VAL A 145 -0.76 13.82 6.23
N LEU A 146 -2.06 14.15 6.27
CA LEU A 146 -2.97 13.71 7.33
C LEU A 146 -3.27 12.21 7.28
N TYR A 147 -3.47 11.65 6.08
CA TYR A 147 -3.81 10.25 5.84
C TYR A 147 -2.64 9.40 5.34
N ARG A 148 -1.40 9.85 5.56
CA ARG A 148 -0.21 9.07 5.18
C ARG A 148 -0.19 7.71 5.88
N PRO A 149 0.19 6.63 5.17
CA PRO A 149 0.50 5.35 5.79
C PRO A 149 1.59 5.48 6.85
N VAL A 150 1.56 4.59 7.85
CA VAL A 150 2.63 4.49 8.84
C VAL A 150 3.67 3.50 8.31
N LYS A 151 4.89 3.98 8.07
CA LYS A 151 6.01 3.11 7.66
C LYS A 151 6.55 2.34 8.85
N ILE A 152 6.68 1.03 8.71
CA ILE A 152 7.37 0.17 9.69
C ILE A 152 8.88 0.17 9.45
N ASP A 153 9.66 0.30 10.52
CA ASP A 153 11.12 0.25 10.47
C ASP A 153 11.60 -1.17 10.83
N ARG A 154 11.69 -2.03 9.81
CA ARG A 154 11.92 -3.48 9.97
C ARG A 154 13.27 -3.78 10.58
N GLU A 155 14.33 -3.17 10.04
CA GLU A 155 15.70 -3.50 10.42
C GLU A 155 16.08 -2.87 11.76
N LYS A 156 15.83 -1.56 11.95
CA LYS A 156 16.33 -0.86 13.14
C LYS A 156 15.49 -1.11 14.37
N LYS A 157 14.18 -1.25 14.22
CA LYS A 157 13.26 -1.40 15.36
C LYS A 157 12.94 -2.87 15.65
N TYR A 158 12.86 -3.71 14.63
CA TYR A 158 12.42 -5.10 14.77
C TYR A 158 13.49 -6.14 14.44
N ALA A 159 14.70 -5.74 14.01
CA ALA A 159 15.75 -6.69 13.61
C ALA A 159 15.26 -7.75 12.60
N VAL A 160 14.35 -7.38 11.70
CA VAL A 160 13.77 -8.26 10.68
C VAL A 160 14.32 -7.91 9.31
N LYS A 161 14.72 -8.93 8.56
CA LYS A 161 15.04 -8.82 7.12
C LYS A 161 13.90 -9.31 6.26
N MET A 162 13.88 -8.81 5.02
CA MET A 162 12.92 -9.20 4.01
C MET A 162 13.67 -9.48 2.70
N GLU A 163 13.45 -10.65 2.15
CA GLU A 163 13.93 -11.05 0.82
C GLU A 163 12.73 -11.22 -0.11
N THR A 164 12.86 -10.74 -1.34
CA THR A 164 11.83 -10.92 -2.37
C THR A 164 12.41 -11.79 -3.47
N THR A 165 11.77 -12.95 -3.68
CA THR A 165 12.07 -13.83 -4.80
C THR A 165 10.93 -13.73 -5.81
N GLU A 166 11.29 -13.58 -7.08
CA GLU A 166 10.35 -13.41 -8.18
C GLU A 166 10.35 -14.68 -9.02
N TYR A 167 9.17 -15.12 -9.44
CA TYR A 167 8.99 -16.36 -10.19
C TYR A 167 8.19 -16.10 -11.47
N THR A 168 8.42 -16.96 -12.45
CA THR A 168 7.71 -17.04 -13.73
C THR A 168 7.10 -18.43 -13.88
N GLY A 169 5.98 -18.56 -14.62
CA GLY A 169 5.24 -19.81 -14.77
C GLY A 169 3.75 -19.68 -14.48
N GLY A 170 3.08 -20.82 -14.29
CA GLY A 170 1.63 -20.94 -14.12
C GLY A 170 1.26 -22.18 -13.31
N PHE A 171 -0.02 -22.33 -12.96
CA PHE A 171 -0.47 -23.44 -12.11
C PHE A 171 -0.36 -24.79 -12.81
N ASP A 172 -0.46 -24.83 -14.14
CA ASP A 172 -0.42 -26.08 -14.92
C ASP A 172 1.01 -26.63 -15.14
N HIS A 173 2.02 -25.75 -15.12
CA HIS A 173 3.42 -26.11 -15.46
C HIS A 173 4.41 -25.86 -14.31
N GLY A 174 3.93 -25.32 -13.19
CA GLY A 174 4.74 -24.92 -12.05
C GLY A 174 5.35 -23.52 -12.21
N PHE A 175 6.02 -23.09 -11.14
CA PHE A 175 6.71 -21.81 -11.04
C PHE A 175 8.21 -22.06 -10.91
N VAL A 176 9.00 -21.30 -11.66
CA VAL A 176 10.48 -21.32 -11.63
C VAL A 176 10.99 -19.92 -11.32
N GLU A 177 12.15 -19.84 -10.66
CA GLU A 177 12.75 -18.55 -10.31
C GLU A 177 13.03 -17.73 -11.57
N TYR A 178 12.80 -16.43 -11.48
CA TYR A 178 12.96 -15.52 -12.59
C TYR A 178 14.45 -15.29 -12.88
N GLU A 179 14.92 -15.80 -14.03
CA GLU A 179 16.32 -15.65 -14.44
C GLU A 179 16.51 -14.68 -15.63
N LYS A 180 15.50 -14.57 -16.52
CA LYS A 180 15.67 -13.87 -17.80
C LYS A 180 14.99 -12.51 -17.84
N PRO A 181 15.64 -11.47 -18.39
CA PRO A 181 15.01 -10.18 -18.59
C PRO A 181 13.79 -10.27 -19.52
N PHE A 182 12.74 -9.51 -19.22
CA PHE A 182 11.49 -9.39 -20.00
C PHE A 182 10.51 -10.57 -19.94
N GLU A 183 10.80 -11.64 -19.19
CA GLU A 183 9.78 -12.64 -18.89
C GLU A 183 8.71 -12.07 -17.94
N PRO A 184 7.43 -12.47 -18.08
CA PRO A 184 6.38 -12.01 -17.20
C PRO A 184 6.58 -12.59 -15.79
N LYS A 185 6.68 -11.71 -14.79
CA LYS A 185 6.71 -12.11 -13.37
C LYS A 185 5.31 -12.47 -12.93
N THR A 186 5.07 -13.73 -12.60
CA THR A 186 3.73 -14.27 -12.31
C THR A 186 3.52 -14.58 -10.83
N LEU A 187 4.59 -14.71 -10.04
CA LEU A 187 4.52 -14.89 -8.59
C LEU A 187 5.63 -14.07 -7.91
N PHE A 188 5.28 -13.38 -6.83
CA PHE A 188 6.21 -12.69 -5.93
C PHE A 188 6.12 -13.35 -4.56
N VAL A 189 7.24 -13.83 -4.04
CA VAL A 189 7.32 -14.40 -2.68
C VAL A 189 8.20 -13.48 -1.85
N ARG A 190 7.67 -13.03 -0.71
CA ARG A 190 8.44 -12.29 0.29
C ARG A 190 8.68 -13.17 1.49
N HIS A 191 9.95 -13.36 1.84
CA HIS A 191 10.38 -14.07 3.03
C HIS A 191 10.80 -13.07 4.10
N TYR A 192 10.15 -13.10 5.26
CA TYR A 192 10.50 -12.30 6.43
C TYR A 192 11.03 -13.21 7.53
N TYR A 193 12.18 -12.86 8.08
CA TYR A 193 12.85 -13.63 9.13
C TYR A 193 13.58 -12.70 10.11
N SER A 194 13.74 -13.16 11.36
CA SER A 194 14.51 -12.45 12.37
C SER A 194 16.01 -12.57 12.12
N THR A 195 16.73 -11.49 12.40
CA THR A 195 18.20 -11.49 12.46
C THR A 195 18.73 -11.54 13.88
N ASP A 196 17.85 -11.62 14.88
CA ASP A 196 18.27 -11.77 16.27
C ASP A 196 18.88 -13.16 16.46
N ALA A 197 20.08 -13.19 17.06
CA ALA A 197 20.84 -14.40 17.31
C ALA A 197 20.04 -15.45 18.11
N ALA A 198 19.10 -15.00 18.95
CA ALA A 198 18.22 -15.88 19.73
C ALA A 198 17.36 -16.81 18.85
N PHE A 199 17.00 -16.39 17.63
CA PHE A 199 16.14 -17.15 16.71
C PHE A 199 16.91 -17.74 15.52
N VAL A 200 18.09 -17.21 15.21
CA VAL A 200 18.94 -17.71 14.11
C VAL A 200 19.63 -19.04 14.47
N SER A 201 19.80 -19.35 15.76
CA SER A 201 20.51 -20.55 16.23
C SER A 201 19.64 -21.78 16.49
N SER A 202 18.31 -21.67 16.45
CA SER A 202 17.42 -22.83 16.53
C SER A 202 17.47 -23.63 15.23
N SER A 203 17.82 -24.92 15.30
CA SER A 203 17.92 -25.82 14.14
C SER A 203 16.62 -25.92 13.33
N SER A 204 16.71 -26.19 12.02
CA SER A 204 15.56 -26.17 11.09
C SER A 204 14.40 -27.08 11.51
N ALA A 205 14.67 -28.16 12.25
CA ALA A 205 13.68 -29.11 12.73
C ALA A 205 12.61 -28.53 13.68
N ALA A 206 12.78 -27.31 14.21
CA ALA A 206 11.77 -26.64 15.06
C ALA A 206 11.24 -25.32 14.45
N ALA A 207 11.47 -25.09 13.15
CA ALA A 207 11.10 -23.85 12.50
C ALA A 207 9.57 -23.67 12.47
N LYS A 208 9.08 -22.58 13.06
CA LYS A 208 7.68 -22.16 12.96
C LYS A 208 7.52 -21.32 11.70
N THR A 209 6.80 -21.87 10.73
CA THR A 209 6.63 -21.25 9.41
C THR A 209 5.19 -20.81 9.21
N VAL A 210 5.01 -19.60 8.71
CA VAL A 210 3.71 -19.04 8.33
C VAL A 210 3.70 -18.77 6.84
N VAL A 211 2.78 -19.40 6.13
CA VAL A 211 2.51 -19.19 4.71
C VAL A 211 1.26 -18.36 4.56
N PHE A 212 1.35 -17.26 3.82
CA PHE A 212 0.27 -16.27 3.72
C PHE A 212 0.04 -15.81 2.29
N ILE A 213 -1.24 -15.65 1.92
CA ILE A 213 -1.65 -15.01 0.67
C ILE A 213 -2.65 -13.90 1.01
N PRO A 214 -2.43 -12.67 0.51
CA PRO A 214 -3.27 -11.53 0.84
C PRO A 214 -4.72 -11.74 0.38
N GLY A 215 -5.65 -11.13 1.11
CA GLY A 215 -7.04 -11.06 0.69
C GLY A 215 -7.21 -10.34 -0.65
N GLU A 216 -8.33 -10.59 -1.32
CA GLU A 216 -8.60 -10.16 -2.69
C GLU A 216 -8.56 -8.62 -2.88
N CYS A 217 -8.87 -7.85 -1.83
CA CYS A 217 -8.86 -6.38 -1.87
C CYS A 217 -7.57 -5.78 -1.30
N SER A 218 -6.51 -6.57 -1.15
CA SER A 218 -5.27 -6.18 -0.50
C SER A 218 -4.03 -6.57 -1.31
N THR A 219 -2.86 -6.22 -0.80
CA THR A 219 -1.54 -6.58 -1.33
C THR A 219 -0.60 -6.91 -0.18
N LEU A 220 0.58 -7.49 -0.46
CA LEU A 220 1.57 -7.81 0.58
C LEU A 220 1.98 -6.58 1.42
N ASP A 221 2.00 -5.39 0.81
CA ASP A 221 2.39 -4.15 1.50
C ASP A 221 1.42 -3.78 2.64
N TYR A 222 0.14 -4.16 2.54
CA TYR A 222 -0.86 -3.85 3.56
C TYR A 222 -0.75 -4.75 4.79
N TYR A 223 -0.14 -5.93 4.66
CA TYR A 223 0.11 -6.86 5.77
C TYR A 223 1.56 -6.82 6.26
N GLU A 224 2.42 -5.99 5.68
CA GLU A 224 3.83 -5.89 6.07
C GLU A 224 4.03 -5.72 7.59
N PRO A 225 3.26 -4.87 8.31
CA PRO A 225 3.40 -4.77 9.76
C PRO A 225 3.10 -6.07 10.52
N PHE A 226 2.18 -6.89 10.00
CA PHE A 226 1.83 -8.19 10.56
C PHE A 226 2.97 -9.20 10.33
N PHE A 227 3.52 -9.26 9.11
CA PHE A 227 4.65 -10.14 8.80
C PHE A 227 5.88 -9.82 9.62
N VAL A 228 6.19 -8.53 9.78
CA VAL A 228 7.34 -8.05 10.56
C VAL A 228 7.17 -8.38 12.04
N LYS A 229 5.95 -8.28 12.57
CA LYS A 229 5.69 -8.66 13.97
C LYS A 229 5.92 -10.15 14.20
N LEU A 230 5.35 -11.02 13.37
CA LEU A 230 5.58 -12.46 13.46
C LEU A 230 7.07 -12.83 13.29
N ALA A 231 7.74 -12.24 12.31
CA ALA A 231 9.15 -12.49 12.08
C ALA A 231 10.01 -12.05 13.28
N HIS A 232 9.70 -10.90 13.87
CA HIS A 232 10.35 -10.44 15.10
C HIS A 232 10.19 -11.44 16.26
N ASP A 233 9.04 -12.10 16.34
CA ASP A 233 8.74 -13.08 17.39
C ASP A 233 9.28 -14.49 17.08
N GLY A 234 10.11 -14.61 16.03
CA GLY A 234 10.89 -15.82 15.71
C GLY A 234 10.26 -16.75 14.66
N PHE A 235 9.23 -16.29 13.95
CA PHE A 235 8.60 -17.08 12.87
C PHE A 235 9.28 -16.81 11.52
N ASN A 236 9.36 -17.83 10.66
CA ASN A 236 9.64 -17.64 9.25
C ASN A 236 8.33 -17.35 8.52
N VAL A 237 8.22 -16.19 7.87
CA VAL A 237 6.98 -15.78 7.21
C VAL A 237 7.19 -15.71 5.71
N TYR A 238 6.52 -16.59 4.96
CA TYR A 238 6.48 -16.57 3.51
C TYR A 238 5.14 -16.04 3.03
N ALA A 239 5.17 -14.91 2.34
CA ALA A 239 3.97 -14.28 1.81
C ALA A 239 4.03 -14.22 0.28
N GLY A 240 3.05 -14.84 -0.38
CA GLY A 240 2.99 -14.97 -1.84
C GLY A 240 1.91 -14.11 -2.48
N GLU A 241 2.19 -13.56 -3.67
CA GLU A 241 1.22 -12.81 -4.47
C GLU A 241 1.32 -13.20 -5.95
N PHE A 242 0.20 -13.66 -6.51
CA PHE A 242 0.13 -14.22 -7.87
C PHE A 242 -0.49 -13.24 -8.86
N PHE A 243 0.12 -13.07 -10.03
CA PHE A 243 -0.34 -12.17 -11.11
C PHE A 243 -0.39 -12.81 -12.49
N GLY A 244 -0.16 -14.12 -12.61
CA GLY A 244 -0.37 -14.87 -13.86
C GLY A 244 -1.82 -14.78 -14.36
N LYS A 245 -2.03 -15.07 -15.65
CA LYS A 245 -3.35 -15.02 -16.29
C LYS A 245 -4.37 -15.93 -15.59
N GLU A 246 -3.92 -17.11 -15.16
CA GLU A 246 -4.73 -18.09 -14.43
C GLU A 246 -5.06 -17.66 -12.99
N ALA A 247 -4.36 -16.64 -12.47
CA ALA A 247 -4.60 -16.05 -11.15
C ALA A 247 -5.49 -14.77 -11.23
N GLY A 248 -6.13 -14.55 -12.38
CA GLY A 248 -7.03 -13.43 -12.63
C GLY A 248 -8.41 -13.63 -11.99
N TRP A 249 -9.05 -12.52 -11.65
CA TRP A 249 -10.40 -12.45 -11.07
C TRP A 249 -11.45 -11.99 -12.08
N PHE A 250 -11.05 -11.20 -13.08
CA PHE A 250 -11.96 -10.56 -14.04
C PHE A 250 -11.80 -11.04 -15.49
N ASP A 251 -10.79 -11.87 -15.77
CA ASP A 251 -10.37 -12.27 -17.11
C ASP A 251 -10.15 -11.07 -18.06
N SER A 252 -9.65 -9.95 -17.51
CA SER A 252 -9.53 -8.69 -18.25
C SER A 252 -8.33 -7.86 -17.81
N ILE A 253 -8.16 -6.67 -18.40
CA ILE A 253 -7.11 -5.71 -17.99
C ILE A 253 -7.21 -5.31 -16.51
N LEU A 254 -8.36 -5.51 -15.87
CA LEU A 254 -8.53 -5.27 -14.44
C LEU A 254 -7.68 -6.22 -13.60
N ASP A 255 -7.24 -7.36 -14.12
CA ASP A 255 -6.34 -8.29 -13.43
C ASP A 255 -4.88 -7.86 -13.45
N PHE A 256 -4.56 -6.79 -14.16
CA PHE A 256 -3.22 -6.21 -14.14
C PHE A 256 -2.86 -5.75 -12.73
N LYS A 257 -1.65 -6.11 -12.27
CA LYS A 257 -1.17 -5.91 -10.89
C LYS A 257 -1.51 -4.53 -10.30
N PRO A 258 -1.21 -3.41 -10.99
CA PRO A 258 -1.57 -2.08 -10.51
C PRO A 258 -3.06 -1.80 -10.31
N LEU A 259 -3.95 -2.46 -11.07
CA LEU A 259 -5.38 -2.13 -11.13
C LEU A 259 -6.24 -3.09 -10.30
N ARG A 260 -5.82 -4.34 -10.17
CA ARG A 260 -6.58 -5.45 -9.58
C ARG A 260 -7.20 -5.12 -8.24
N ARG A 261 -6.38 -4.64 -7.29
CA ARG A 261 -6.84 -4.29 -5.95
C ARG A 261 -7.94 -3.22 -6.00
N ALA A 262 -7.74 -2.16 -6.78
CA ALA A 262 -8.68 -1.05 -6.87
C ALA A 262 -10.00 -1.50 -7.54
N ALA A 263 -9.91 -2.36 -8.56
CA ALA A 263 -11.06 -2.94 -9.22
C ALA A 263 -11.87 -3.84 -8.28
N LEU A 264 -11.22 -4.76 -7.57
CA LEU A 264 -11.87 -5.63 -6.57
C LEU A 264 -12.48 -4.81 -5.43
N SER A 265 -11.76 -3.83 -4.91
CA SER A 265 -12.27 -2.94 -3.85
C SER A 265 -13.51 -2.17 -4.31
N ARG A 266 -13.52 -1.69 -5.56
CA ARG A 266 -14.67 -0.98 -6.14
C ARG A 266 -15.87 -1.90 -6.29
N VAL A 267 -15.67 -3.09 -6.85
CA VAL A 267 -16.75 -4.07 -7.09
C VAL A 267 -17.34 -4.54 -5.77
N LYS A 268 -16.49 -4.92 -4.79
CA LYS A 268 -16.91 -5.32 -3.44
C LYS A 268 -17.78 -4.29 -2.73
N ASN A 269 -17.47 -3.00 -2.89
CA ASN A 269 -18.18 -1.92 -2.20
C ASN A 269 -19.40 -1.37 -2.93
N ASN A 270 -19.44 -1.46 -4.27
CA ASN A 270 -20.45 -0.77 -5.07
C ASN A 270 -21.36 -1.69 -5.88
N ASP A 271 -21.04 -2.98 -6.01
CA ASP A 271 -21.74 -3.92 -6.89
C ASP A 271 -21.70 -5.34 -6.32
N ALA A 272 -22.65 -5.64 -5.43
CA ALA A 272 -22.69 -6.90 -4.69
C ALA A 272 -22.94 -8.12 -5.60
N GLU A 273 -23.76 -7.96 -6.65
CA GLU A 273 -24.05 -9.04 -7.60
C GLU A 273 -22.81 -9.42 -8.40
N ARG A 274 -22.14 -8.42 -8.98
CA ARG A 274 -20.88 -8.64 -9.70
C ARG A 274 -19.78 -9.16 -8.78
N TYR A 275 -19.72 -8.69 -7.54
CA TYR A 275 -18.78 -9.21 -6.57
C TYR A 275 -19.01 -10.70 -6.31
N ALA A 276 -20.26 -11.11 -6.09
CA ALA A 276 -20.62 -12.51 -5.88
C ALA A 276 -20.24 -13.40 -7.08
N GLU A 277 -20.36 -12.89 -8.30
CA GLU A 277 -19.92 -13.59 -9.52
C GLU A 277 -18.38 -13.74 -9.57
N VAL A 278 -17.64 -12.65 -9.36
CA VAL A 278 -16.17 -12.64 -9.39
C VAL A 278 -15.58 -13.56 -8.31
N VAL A 279 -16.21 -13.63 -7.14
CA VAL A 279 -15.72 -14.47 -6.03
C VAL A 279 -16.37 -15.86 -5.99
N LYS A 280 -17.20 -16.23 -6.97
CA LYS A 280 -17.92 -17.52 -6.98
C LYS A 280 -17.00 -18.72 -6.81
N ASN A 281 -15.80 -18.68 -7.40
CA ASN A 281 -14.80 -19.74 -7.33
C ASN A 281 -13.62 -19.41 -6.41
N LYS A 282 -13.76 -18.41 -5.54
CA LYS A 282 -12.70 -17.89 -4.66
C LYS A 282 -11.98 -18.99 -3.88
N SER A 283 -12.71 -19.93 -3.30
CA SER A 283 -12.13 -21.00 -2.48
C SER A 283 -11.26 -21.96 -3.30
N ALA A 284 -11.66 -22.28 -4.54
CA ALA A 284 -10.83 -23.08 -5.44
C ALA A 284 -9.58 -22.32 -5.90
N HIS A 285 -9.73 -21.01 -6.15
CA HIS A 285 -8.64 -20.14 -6.56
C HIS A 285 -7.57 -20.02 -5.47
N PHE A 286 -7.96 -19.73 -4.22
CA PHE A 286 -7.01 -19.69 -3.10
C PHE A 286 -6.38 -21.05 -2.80
N ALA A 287 -7.14 -22.16 -2.89
CA ALA A 287 -6.57 -23.50 -2.69
C ALA A 287 -5.40 -23.77 -3.66
N ARG A 288 -5.60 -23.52 -4.96
CA ARG A 288 -4.54 -23.65 -5.98
C ARG A 288 -3.34 -22.74 -5.71
N GLN A 289 -3.58 -21.51 -5.26
CA GLN A 289 -2.51 -20.58 -4.95
C GLN A 289 -1.68 -21.02 -3.75
N TYR A 290 -2.31 -21.49 -2.67
CA TYR A 290 -1.60 -22.04 -1.51
C TYR A 290 -0.86 -23.32 -1.86
N GLU A 291 -1.47 -24.24 -2.61
CA GLU A 291 -0.80 -25.46 -3.09
C GLU A 291 0.44 -25.13 -3.91
N ALA A 292 0.33 -24.22 -4.88
CA ALA A 292 1.48 -23.78 -5.67
C ALA A 292 2.55 -23.11 -4.82
N LEU A 293 2.17 -22.28 -3.84
CA LEU A 293 3.12 -21.62 -2.97
C LEU A 293 3.86 -22.63 -2.07
N LEU A 294 3.15 -23.59 -1.48
CA LEU A 294 3.75 -24.65 -0.67
C LEU A 294 4.75 -25.49 -1.46
N LEU A 295 4.41 -25.85 -2.72
CA LEU A 295 5.31 -26.57 -3.63
C LEU A 295 6.58 -25.78 -3.95
N VAL A 296 6.45 -24.47 -4.20
CA VAL A 296 7.59 -23.59 -4.49
C VAL A 296 8.51 -23.43 -3.28
N LEU A 297 7.93 -23.35 -2.09
CA LEU A 297 8.69 -23.14 -0.85
C LEU A 297 9.46 -24.38 -0.41
N ASN A 298 8.99 -25.60 -0.78
CA ASN A 298 9.60 -26.88 -0.40
C ASN A 298 10.00 -26.91 1.08
N LEU A 299 9.04 -26.64 1.95
CA LEU A 299 9.24 -26.46 3.39
C LEU A 299 9.64 -27.79 4.07
N ASP A 300 10.37 -27.66 5.17
CA ASP A 300 10.76 -28.79 6.03
C ASP A 300 9.50 -29.46 6.62
N PRO A 301 9.23 -30.73 6.32
CA PRO A 301 8.02 -31.42 6.79
C PRO A 301 7.99 -31.62 8.30
N ASP A 302 9.15 -31.60 8.96
CA ASP A 302 9.25 -31.75 10.41
C ASP A 302 8.95 -30.42 11.14
N GLY A 303 8.99 -29.30 10.41
CA GLY A 303 8.64 -27.98 10.93
C GLY A 303 7.16 -27.85 11.32
N LEU A 304 6.83 -26.75 12.03
CA LEU A 304 5.45 -26.39 12.31
C LEU A 304 4.97 -25.39 11.26
N ILE A 305 4.04 -25.79 10.39
CA ILE A 305 3.59 -25.00 9.25
C ILE A 305 2.15 -24.52 9.45
N ALA A 306 1.95 -23.20 9.41
CA ALA A 306 0.62 -22.58 9.35
C ALA A 306 0.34 -21.99 7.97
N VAL A 307 -0.85 -22.27 7.44
CA VAL A 307 -1.47 -21.50 6.37
C VAL A 307 -2.43 -20.50 6.98
N VAL A 308 -2.13 -19.21 6.79
CA VAL A 308 -2.89 -18.10 7.34
C VAL A 308 -3.49 -17.29 6.21
N GLY A 309 -4.76 -16.95 6.33
CA GLY A 309 -5.51 -16.21 5.33
C GLY A 309 -6.38 -15.11 5.92
N ASP A 310 -6.89 -14.28 5.03
CA ASP A 310 -7.74 -13.16 5.38
C ASP A 310 -9.00 -13.13 4.49
N GLY A 311 -10.12 -13.57 5.07
CA GLY A 311 -11.43 -13.38 4.47
C GLY A 311 -12.33 -14.61 4.62
N LEU A 312 -12.78 -15.14 3.48
CA LEU A 312 -13.63 -16.33 3.40
C LEU A 312 -12.79 -17.49 2.83
N GLN A 313 -11.59 -17.69 3.36
CA GLN A 313 -10.65 -18.69 2.85
C GLN A 313 -10.81 -20.05 3.54
N ASN A 314 -11.67 -20.14 4.58
CA ASN A 314 -11.97 -21.38 5.29
C ASN A 314 -12.34 -22.56 4.38
N ASP A 315 -13.13 -22.32 3.33
CA ASP A 315 -13.51 -23.37 2.37
C ASP A 315 -12.34 -23.84 1.49
N ALA A 316 -11.30 -23.01 1.33
CA ALA A 316 -10.08 -23.39 0.63
C ALA A 316 -9.23 -24.33 1.50
N TYR A 317 -9.22 -24.14 2.82
CA TYR A 317 -8.44 -24.96 3.75
C TYR A 317 -8.88 -26.42 3.74
N GLY A 318 -10.19 -26.67 3.69
CA GLY A 318 -10.71 -28.03 3.55
C GLY A 318 -10.27 -28.74 2.28
N LYS A 319 -9.94 -28.00 1.20
CA LYS A 319 -9.39 -28.59 -0.02
C LYS A 319 -7.91 -28.91 0.13
N ILE A 320 -7.13 -28.00 0.72
CA ILE A 320 -5.68 -28.16 0.95
C ILE A 320 -5.43 -29.30 1.95
N SER A 321 -6.22 -29.42 3.01
CA SER A 321 -6.07 -30.45 4.03
C SER A 321 -6.34 -31.86 3.52
N ASN A 322 -7.15 -32.00 2.48
CA ASN A 322 -7.48 -33.29 1.86
C ASN A 322 -6.43 -33.77 0.87
N THR A 323 -5.43 -32.93 0.57
CA THR A 323 -4.29 -33.31 -0.26
C THR A 323 -3.24 -33.95 0.67
N GLU A 324 -2.99 -35.26 0.52
CA GLU A 324 -2.10 -36.09 1.37
C GLU A 324 -0.66 -35.54 1.55
N SER A 325 -0.30 -34.49 0.80
CA SER A 325 1.03 -33.90 0.72
C SER A 325 1.19 -32.54 1.42
N SER A 326 0.18 -32.01 2.12
CA SER A 326 0.25 -30.59 2.53
C SER A 326 1.31 -30.29 3.60
N GLY A 327 1.60 -31.22 4.52
CA GLY A 327 2.52 -30.97 5.64
C GLY A 327 2.10 -29.78 6.53
N VAL A 328 0.85 -29.31 6.41
CA VAL A 328 0.35 -28.14 7.13
C VAL A 328 -0.27 -28.58 8.46
N ASP A 329 0.22 -28.03 9.56
CA ASP A 329 -0.28 -28.34 10.91
C ASP A 329 -1.46 -27.43 11.31
N VAL A 330 -1.52 -26.21 10.78
CA VAL A 330 -2.47 -25.18 11.20
C VAL A 330 -3.08 -24.44 10.01
N PHE A 331 -4.40 -24.31 10.01
CA PHE A 331 -5.12 -23.37 9.15
C PHE A 331 -5.79 -22.29 10.01
N PHE A 332 -5.60 -21.02 9.65
CA PHE A 332 -6.18 -19.90 10.40
C PHE A 332 -6.71 -18.80 9.48
N ASP A 333 -7.91 -18.29 9.75
CA ASP A 333 -8.52 -17.19 9.00
C ASP A 333 -8.76 -15.99 9.93
N PHE A 334 -8.31 -14.81 9.52
CA PHE A 334 -8.49 -13.57 10.28
C PHE A 334 -9.96 -13.18 10.48
N SER A 335 -10.89 -13.67 9.67
CA SER A 335 -12.34 -13.48 9.91
C SER A 335 -12.80 -14.00 11.28
N GLN A 336 -12.05 -14.91 11.90
CA GLN A 336 -12.34 -15.45 13.23
C GLN A 336 -11.92 -14.49 14.37
N VAL A 337 -11.15 -13.44 14.07
CA VAL A 337 -10.63 -12.50 15.06
C VAL A 337 -11.65 -11.41 15.38
N ARG A 338 -12.25 -11.46 16.58
CA ARG A 338 -13.42 -10.63 17.00
C ARG A 338 -13.29 -9.10 16.85
N GLN A 339 -12.07 -8.57 16.75
CA GLN A 339 -11.82 -7.12 16.60
C GLN A 339 -11.44 -6.71 15.17
N TYR A 340 -11.15 -7.67 14.30
CA TYR A 340 -10.75 -7.41 12.94
C TYR A 340 -11.97 -7.18 12.05
N LYS A 341 -12.13 -5.94 11.57
CA LYS A 341 -13.35 -5.46 10.90
C LYS A 341 -13.21 -5.25 9.40
N THR A 342 -12.03 -5.49 8.84
CA THR A 342 -11.76 -5.27 7.41
C THR A 342 -11.36 -6.55 6.64
N PRO A 343 -12.08 -7.69 6.78
CA PRO A 343 -11.73 -8.93 6.07
C PRO A 343 -11.51 -8.74 4.56
N GLY A 344 -10.38 -9.28 4.08
CA GLY A 344 -9.92 -9.21 2.71
C GLY A 344 -9.23 -7.90 2.30
N TYR A 345 -9.20 -6.88 3.19
CA TYR A 345 -8.48 -5.62 2.95
C TYR A 345 -7.16 -5.52 3.72
N GLY A 346 -6.99 -6.26 4.81
CA GLY A 346 -5.84 -6.15 5.71
C GLY A 346 -5.97 -5.01 6.73
N PRO A 347 -4.92 -4.77 7.54
CA PRO A 347 -4.87 -3.70 8.55
C PRO A 347 -4.67 -2.32 7.88
N ILE A 348 -5.69 -1.88 7.15
CA ILE A 348 -5.70 -0.63 6.36
C ILE A 348 -5.75 0.63 7.21
N ASP A 349 -6.14 0.53 8.47
CA ASP A 349 -6.13 1.61 9.46
C ASP A 349 -4.73 2.24 9.61
N ALA A 350 -3.67 1.44 9.54
CA ALA A 350 -2.29 1.90 9.55
C ALA A 350 -1.66 2.03 8.15
N THR A 351 -1.99 1.12 7.23
CA THR A 351 -1.30 0.99 5.93
C THR A 351 -1.98 1.73 4.78
N CYS A 352 -3.28 2.00 4.86
CA CYS A 352 -4.01 2.85 3.92
C CYS A 352 -5.10 3.70 4.61
N PRO A 353 -4.71 4.71 5.42
CA PRO A 353 -5.66 5.43 6.28
C PRO A 353 -6.78 6.15 5.53
N LEU A 354 -6.55 6.58 4.27
CA LEU A 354 -7.59 7.21 3.47
C LEU A 354 -8.67 6.20 3.05
N LEU A 355 -8.28 4.99 2.64
CA LEU A 355 -9.23 3.92 2.33
C LEU A 355 -9.97 3.49 3.60
N ALA A 356 -9.25 3.36 4.72
CA ALA A 356 -9.85 3.07 6.02
C ALA A 356 -10.92 4.12 6.37
N LYS A 357 -10.63 5.41 6.18
CA LYS A 357 -11.59 6.49 6.42
C LYS A 357 -12.82 6.42 5.52
N LEU A 358 -12.65 6.09 4.24
CA LEU A 358 -13.76 5.89 3.30
C LEU A 358 -14.65 4.70 3.68
N LEU A 359 -14.08 3.69 4.35
CA LEU A 359 -14.78 2.53 4.88
C LEU A 359 -15.29 2.74 6.32
N GLY A 360 -15.16 3.94 6.88
CA GLY A 360 -15.68 4.28 8.21
C GLY A 360 -14.75 3.96 9.39
N PHE A 361 -13.48 3.65 9.14
CA PHE A 361 -12.48 3.36 10.17
C PHE A 361 -11.57 4.57 10.45
N GLU A 362 -11.02 4.62 11.66
CA GLU A 362 -10.04 5.65 12.04
C GLU A 362 -8.62 5.19 11.75
N ARG A 363 -7.72 6.18 11.60
CA ARG A 363 -6.30 5.90 11.39
C ARG A 363 -5.67 5.37 12.67
N ASP A 364 -4.97 4.25 12.56
CA ASP A 364 -4.10 3.74 13.62
C ASP A 364 -2.63 4.14 13.37
N GLY A 365 -2.01 4.73 14.39
CA GLY A 365 -0.59 5.10 14.39
C GLY A 365 0.34 4.04 14.99
N THR A 366 -0.22 2.99 15.58
CA THR A 366 0.49 2.07 16.49
C THR A 366 0.72 0.67 15.92
N PHE A 367 0.03 0.32 14.83
CA PHE A 367 -0.02 -1.04 14.27
C PHE A 367 -0.69 -2.04 15.21
N TYR A 368 -1.68 -1.59 16.00
CA TYR A 368 -2.44 -2.40 16.93
C TYR A 368 -3.07 -3.59 16.22
N MET A 369 -3.82 -3.36 15.14
CA MET A 369 -4.53 -4.45 14.46
C MET A 369 -3.57 -5.48 13.88
N ALA A 370 -2.49 -5.05 13.23
CA ALA A 370 -1.47 -5.95 12.72
C ALA A 370 -0.82 -6.80 13.82
N SER A 371 -0.53 -6.18 14.98
CA SER A 371 0.03 -6.89 16.14
C SER A 371 -0.99 -7.86 16.76
N HIS A 372 -2.26 -7.47 16.82
CA HIS A 372 -3.33 -8.32 17.33
C HIS A 372 -3.55 -9.56 16.44
N LEU A 373 -3.48 -9.40 15.12
CA LEU A 373 -3.53 -10.51 14.17
C LEU A 373 -2.33 -11.45 14.33
N ALA A 374 -1.11 -10.91 14.48
CA ALA A 374 0.10 -11.70 14.72
C ALA A 374 -0.01 -12.51 16.02
N ASN A 375 -0.38 -11.88 17.13
CA ASN A 375 -0.57 -12.56 18.41
C ASN A 375 -1.63 -13.68 18.31
N SER A 376 -2.68 -13.48 17.50
CA SER A 376 -3.72 -14.51 17.31
C SER A 376 -3.14 -15.76 16.61
N VAL A 377 -2.29 -15.56 15.60
CA VAL A 377 -1.58 -16.65 14.92
C VAL A 377 -0.60 -17.34 15.86
N GLU A 378 0.17 -16.58 16.65
CA GLU A 378 1.11 -17.12 17.64
C GLU A 378 0.42 -18.04 18.65
N ILE A 379 -0.74 -17.64 19.16
CA ILE A 379 -1.51 -18.44 20.12
C ILE A 379 -1.91 -19.78 19.48
N VAL A 380 -2.43 -19.76 18.26
CA VAL A 380 -2.86 -20.99 17.57
C VAL A 380 -1.66 -21.88 17.25
N MET A 381 -0.56 -21.30 16.80
CA MET A 381 0.68 -22.02 16.51
C MET A 381 1.29 -22.66 17.75
N ASN A 382 1.37 -21.95 18.87
CA ASN A 382 1.91 -22.51 20.11
C ASN A 382 1.04 -23.67 20.63
N ASN A 383 -0.28 -23.57 20.48
CA ASN A 383 -1.18 -24.66 20.84
C ASN A 383 -1.02 -25.89 19.93
N ALA A 384 -0.76 -25.69 18.64
CA ALA A 384 -0.51 -26.79 17.70
C ALA A 384 0.84 -27.47 17.95
N GLY A 385 1.89 -26.68 18.18
CA GLY A 385 3.21 -27.21 18.54
C GLY A 385 3.18 -28.08 19.80
N ALA A 386 2.46 -27.63 20.83
CA ALA A 386 2.28 -28.42 22.07
C ALA A 386 1.55 -29.76 21.84
N LYS A 387 0.63 -29.82 20.86
CA LYS A 387 -0.04 -31.08 20.49
C LYS A 387 0.88 -32.02 19.72
N LYS A 388 1.67 -31.48 18.79
CA LYS A 388 2.61 -32.25 17.95
C LYS A 388 3.68 -32.93 18.81
N THR A 389 4.24 -32.21 19.79
CA THR A 389 5.21 -32.79 20.75
C THR A 389 4.58 -33.87 21.63
N ALA A 390 3.33 -33.69 22.06
CA ALA A 390 2.65 -34.69 22.89
C ALA A 390 2.36 -35.99 22.13
N SER A 391 2.09 -35.93 20.82
CA SER A 391 1.85 -37.12 19.99
C SER A 391 3.12 -37.90 19.61
N GLU A 392 4.30 -37.31 19.77
CA GLU A 392 5.59 -37.98 19.52
C GLU A 392 6.15 -38.71 20.76
N GLU A 393 5.60 -38.41 21.95
CA GLU A 393 5.99 -39.03 23.22
C GLU A 393 5.15 -40.29 23.59
N ASP A 394 4.05 -40.54 22.87
CA ASP A 394 3.17 -41.73 22.98
C ASP A 394 3.51 -42.78 21.90
#